data_AF-A0A3M7B4P6-F1
#
_entry.id   AF-A0A3M7B4P6-F1
#
_cell.length_a   1.000
_cell.length_b   1.000
_cell.length_c   1.000
_cell.angle_alpha   90.00
_cell.angle_beta   90.00
_cell.angle_gamma   90.00
#
_symmetry.space_group_name_H-M   'P 1'
#
loop_
_entity.id
_entity.type
_entity.pdbx_description
1 polymer ?
#
loop_
_entity_poly.entity_id
_entity_poly.type
_entity_poly.pdbx_seq_one_letter_code
_entity_poly.pdbx_strand_id
1 'polypeptide(L)'
;MPSFYERYLAPGDIRARQQLQTATAASASDASSNASTSVTPPNLRPAARADWASRQRRKDALLYGGIVLTFLSLFVTRRALIRRRKTDYPATFTAQTPENKPKVNGGLEAAEALGLATLNVTSLAMVAAGGFATYFDVADIEDMREGVRRGIGYDVYGGNPEEDREMEDWVKDLLTKRDEGENVDLRGRIGEKLQELADMEKKKAEGIKRDESK
;
A
#
# COMPACT_ATOMS: atom_id res chain seq x y z
N MET A 1 -16.49 8.45 37.52
CA MET A 1 -15.36 7.60 37.06
C MET A 1 -15.77 7.03 35.70
N PRO A 2 -15.12 7.41 34.59
CA PRO A 2 -15.48 6.88 33.28
C PRO A 2 -15.23 5.38 33.20
N SER A 3 -16.11 4.64 32.51
CA SER A 3 -16.05 3.18 32.44
C SER A 3 -14.93 2.69 31.49
N PHE A 4 -14.47 1.44 31.66
CA PHE A 4 -13.48 0.84 30.76
C PHE A 4 -13.94 0.85 29.29
N TYR A 5 -15.25 0.69 29.06
CA TYR A 5 -15.85 0.77 27.74
C TYR A 5 -15.73 2.18 27.15
N GLU A 6 -15.99 3.23 27.92
CA GLU A 6 -15.80 4.62 27.46
C GLU A 6 -14.33 4.97 27.16
N ARG A 7 -13.39 4.38 27.90
CA ARG A 7 -11.96 4.69 27.75
C ARG A 7 -11.31 4.03 26.54
N TYR A 8 -11.79 2.84 26.13
CA TYR A 8 -11.09 2.02 25.13
C TYR A 8 -11.95 1.55 23.95
N LEU A 9 -13.28 1.48 24.10
CA LEU A 9 -14.16 0.81 23.15
C LEU A 9 -15.29 1.70 22.61
N ALA A 10 -15.53 2.88 23.20
CA ALA A 10 -16.52 3.82 22.68
C ALA A 10 -16.13 4.26 21.26
N PRO A 11 -17.02 4.07 20.26
CA PRO A 11 -16.86 4.67 18.95
C PRO A 11 -16.72 6.18 19.15
N GLY A 12 -15.57 6.73 18.75
CA GLY A 12 -15.15 8.08 19.12
C GLY A 12 -16.26 9.11 18.91
N ASP A 13 -16.77 9.66 20.01
CA ASP A 13 -17.74 10.74 19.98
C ASP A 13 -17.04 12.04 19.58
N ILE A 14 -16.88 12.19 18.26
CA ILE A 14 -16.36 13.38 17.59
C ILE A 14 -17.13 14.64 17.99
N ARG A 15 -18.40 14.52 18.41
CA ARG A 15 -19.24 15.66 18.80
C ARG A 15 -18.85 16.25 20.15
N ALA A 16 -18.51 15.42 21.13
CA ALA A 16 -18.06 15.90 22.44
C ALA A 16 -16.76 16.71 22.35
N ARG A 17 -15.82 16.28 21.49
CA ARG A 17 -14.60 17.05 21.19
C ARG A 17 -14.90 18.36 20.47
N GLN A 18 -15.85 18.34 19.53
CA GLN A 18 -16.25 19.53 18.79
C GLN A 18 -16.94 20.55 19.71
N GLN A 19 -17.75 20.09 20.67
CA GLN A 19 -18.36 20.95 21.70
C GLN A 19 -17.34 21.54 22.68
N LEU A 20 -16.32 20.77 23.08
CA LEU A 20 -15.21 21.29 23.89
C LEU A 20 -14.37 22.33 23.12
N GLN A 21 -14.15 22.12 21.82
CA GLN A 21 -13.48 23.08 20.95
C GLN A 21 -14.32 24.34 20.72
N THR A 22 -15.63 24.23 20.49
CA THR A 22 -16.49 25.42 20.33
C THR A 22 -16.65 26.20 21.62
N ALA A 23 -16.68 25.55 22.79
CA ALA A 23 -16.69 26.23 24.09
C ALA A 23 -15.38 26.99 24.37
N THR A 24 -14.24 26.42 23.97
CA THR A 24 -12.92 27.08 24.06
C THR A 24 -12.81 28.25 23.08
N ALA A 25 -13.34 28.10 21.86
CA ALA A 25 -13.38 29.17 20.87
C ALA A 25 -14.33 30.31 21.26
N ALA A 26 -15.49 30.00 21.84
CA ALA A 26 -16.45 31.00 22.32
C ALA A 26 -15.89 31.87 23.44
N SER A 27 -15.02 31.31 24.30
CA SER A 27 -14.35 32.06 25.38
C SER A 27 -13.17 32.92 24.90
N ALA A 28 -12.71 32.73 23.66
CA ALA A 28 -11.63 33.53 23.06
C ALA A 28 -12.13 34.70 22.19
N SER A 29 -13.46 34.85 22.04
CA SER A 29 -14.09 35.81 21.14
C SER A 29 -14.14 37.26 21.65
N ASP A 30 -13.89 37.50 22.95
CA ASP A 30 -14.05 38.83 23.56
C ASP A 30 -12.75 39.67 23.62
N ALA A 31 -11.64 39.16 23.07
CA ALA A 31 -10.40 39.93 22.98
C ALA A 31 -9.90 40.01 21.52
N SER A 32 -10.02 41.22 20.96
CA SER A 32 -9.40 41.69 19.72
C SER A 32 -10.24 41.62 18.43
N SER A 33 -11.23 42.52 18.36
CA SER A 33 -11.77 43.04 17.11
C SER A 33 -10.76 44.00 16.44
N ASN A 34 -9.87 43.48 15.59
CA ASN A 34 -9.36 44.22 14.42
C ASN A 34 -8.47 43.34 13.53
N ALA A 35 -8.63 43.55 12.22
CA ALA A 35 -7.76 43.17 11.12
C ALA A 35 -7.95 41.78 10.46
N SER A 36 -8.34 41.87 9.18
CA SER A 36 -7.93 41.01 8.06
C SER A 36 -8.64 39.67 7.87
N THR A 37 -9.54 39.66 6.88
CA THR A 37 -10.05 38.48 6.17
C THR A 37 -8.88 37.72 5.54
N SER A 38 -8.20 36.87 6.32
CA SER A 38 -7.34 35.81 5.78
C SER A 38 -8.18 34.54 5.68
N VAL A 39 -8.48 34.14 4.46
CA VAL A 39 -8.91 32.77 4.14
C VAL A 39 -7.77 31.83 4.54
N THR A 40 -7.76 31.42 5.80
CA THR A 40 -6.84 30.40 6.30
C THR A 40 -7.32 29.05 5.73
N PRO A 41 -6.48 28.32 4.97
CA PRO A 41 -6.86 26.99 4.49
C PRO A 41 -7.19 26.07 5.69
N PRO A 42 -8.12 25.12 5.53
CA PRO A 42 -8.53 24.25 6.62
C PRO A 42 -7.32 23.48 7.15
N ASN A 43 -6.88 23.83 8.35
CA ASN A 43 -6.05 23.00 9.24
C ASN A 43 -4.90 22.24 8.54
N LEU A 44 -3.88 22.97 8.07
CA LEU A 44 -2.57 22.41 7.72
C LEU A 44 -1.70 22.09 8.95
N ARG A 45 -2.23 22.24 10.17
CA ARG A 45 -1.48 21.86 11.36
C ARG A 45 -1.41 20.33 11.37
N PRO A 46 -0.20 19.72 11.33
CA PRO A 46 -0.08 18.27 11.44
C PRO A 46 -0.86 17.85 12.69
N ALA A 47 -1.83 16.94 12.53
CA ALA A 47 -2.46 16.33 13.69
C ALA A 47 -1.33 15.84 14.60
N ALA A 48 -1.39 16.19 15.89
CA ALA A 48 -0.32 15.87 16.83
C ALA A 48 0.06 14.39 16.68
N ARG A 49 1.32 14.15 16.27
CA ARG A 49 1.78 12.79 15.97
C ARG A 49 1.57 11.94 17.20
N ALA A 50 0.92 10.79 17.01
CA ALA A 50 0.71 9.85 18.09
C ALA A 50 2.07 9.40 18.65
N ASP A 51 2.13 9.12 19.95
CA ASP A 51 3.37 8.69 20.61
C ASP A 51 4.00 7.49 19.88
N TRP A 52 5.33 7.41 19.86
CA TRP A 52 6.10 6.31 19.25
C TRP A 52 5.50 4.93 19.59
N ALA A 53 5.20 4.68 20.86
CA ALA A 53 4.68 3.40 21.31
C ALA A 53 3.26 3.11 20.78
N SER A 54 2.46 4.14 20.54
CA SER A 54 1.13 3.97 19.93
C SER A 54 1.22 3.71 18.42
N ARG A 55 2.18 4.35 17.74
CA ARG A 55 2.46 4.14 16.31
C ARG A 55 2.95 2.71 16.05
N GLN A 56 3.91 2.23 16.86
CA GLN A 56 4.43 0.87 16.75
C GLN A 56 3.32 -0.17 16.94
N ARG A 57 2.49 0.00 17.98
CA ARG A 57 1.35 -0.91 18.25
C ARG A 57 0.34 -0.99 17.11
N ARG A 58 0.08 0.10 16.38
CA ARG A 58 -0.87 0.09 15.25
C ARG A 58 -0.34 -0.74 14.07
N LYS A 59 0.94 -0.58 13.74
CA LYS A 59 1.63 -1.36 12.69
C LYS A 59 1.65 -2.84 13.04
N ASP A 60 2.10 -3.13 14.26
CA ASP A 60 2.26 -4.48 14.78
C ASP A 60 0.90 -5.19 14.91
N ALA A 61 -0.16 -4.49 15.34
CA ALA A 61 -1.49 -5.07 15.46
C ALA A 61 -2.05 -5.55 14.12
N LEU A 62 -1.85 -4.78 13.04
CA LEU A 62 -2.29 -5.16 11.71
C LEU A 62 -1.49 -6.35 11.17
N LEU A 63 -0.16 -6.32 11.36
CA LEU A 63 0.73 -7.40 10.91
C LEU A 63 0.48 -8.70 11.67
N TYR A 64 0.50 -8.68 13.00
CA TYR A 64 0.26 -9.86 13.82
C TYR A 64 -1.18 -10.35 13.70
N GLY A 65 -2.15 -9.44 13.59
CA GLY A 65 -3.54 -9.79 13.29
C GLY A 65 -3.66 -10.54 11.97
N GLY A 66 -3.00 -10.06 10.92
CA GLY A 66 -2.92 -10.74 9.63
C GLY A 66 -2.27 -12.12 9.74
N ILE A 67 -1.12 -12.23 10.40
CA ILE A 67 -0.37 -13.49 10.55
C ILE A 67 -1.24 -14.54 11.28
N VAL A 68 -1.85 -14.16 12.40
CA VAL A 68 -2.72 -15.04 13.18
C VAL A 68 -3.92 -15.48 12.34
N LEU A 69 -4.55 -14.54 11.63
CA LEU A 69 -5.67 -14.83 10.74
C LEU A 69 -5.26 -15.76 9.59
N THR A 70 -4.06 -15.61 9.02
CA THR A 70 -3.53 -16.49 7.98
C THR A 70 -3.32 -17.90 8.51
N PHE A 71 -2.73 -18.07 9.70
CA PHE A 71 -2.60 -19.40 10.30
C PHE A 71 -3.95 -20.05 10.57
N LEU A 72 -4.93 -19.29 11.07
CA LEU A 72 -6.29 -19.77 11.27
C LEU A 72 -6.95 -20.16 9.93
N SER A 73 -6.77 -19.34 8.89
CA SER A 73 -7.27 -19.59 7.54
C SER A 73 -6.69 -20.88 6.95
N LEU A 74 -5.38 -21.07 7.08
CA LEU A 74 -4.68 -22.28 6.63
C LEU A 74 -5.14 -23.51 7.41
N PHE A 75 -5.39 -23.39 8.72
CA PHE A 75 -5.91 -24.48 9.54
C PHE A 75 -7.31 -24.92 9.08
N VAL A 76 -8.22 -23.96 8.85
CA VAL A 76 -9.57 -24.23 8.33
C VAL A 76 -9.51 -24.85 6.94
N THR A 77 -8.67 -24.31 6.05
CA THR A 77 -8.45 -24.83 4.70
C THR A 77 -7.90 -26.26 4.73
N ARG A 78 -6.91 -26.53 5.58
CA ARG A 78 -6.35 -27.88 5.77
C ARG A 78 -7.41 -28.86 6.24
N ARG A 79 -8.26 -28.48 7.20
CA ARG A 79 -9.36 -29.32 7.68
C ARG A 79 -10.37 -29.60 6.56
N ALA A 80 -10.71 -28.61 5.75
CA ALA A 80 -11.61 -28.77 4.60
C ALA A 80 -11.02 -29.70 3.54
N LEU A 81 -9.74 -29.52 3.17
CA LEU A 81 -9.04 -30.35 2.19
C LEU A 81 -8.90 -31.81 2.64
N ILE A 82 -8.60 -32.06 3.92
CA ILE A 82 -8.50 -33.44 4.45
C ILE A 82 -9.85 -34.15 4.35
N ARG A 83 -10.96 -33.45 4.64
CA ARG A 83 -12.30 -34.01 4.51
C ARG A 83 -12.63 -34.36 3.06
N ARG A 84 -12.31 -33.49 2.08
CA ARG A 84 -12.51 -33.78 0.65
C ARG A 84 -11.59 -34.87 0.10
N ARG A 85 -10.33 -34.92 0.53
CA ARG A 85 -9.43 -36.01 0.12
C ARG A 85 -9.94 -37.39 0.53
N LYS A 86 -10.61 -37.50 1.69
CA LYS A 86 -11.20 -38.77 2.15
C LYS A 86 -12.44 -39.18 1.35
N THR A 87 -13.17 -38.23 0.77
CA THR A 87 -14.36 -38.53 -0.05
C THR A 87 -14.01 -38.81 -1.50
N ASP A 88 -12.99 -38.13 -2.03
CA ASP A 88 -12.70 -38.14 -3.47
C ASP A 88 -11.64 -39.19 -3.87
N TYR A 89 -10.77 -39.60 -2.94
CA TYR A 89 -9.74 -40.62 -3.17
C TYR A 89 -10.02 -41.89 -2.35
N PRO A 90 -10.73 -42.89 -2.91
CA PRO A 90 -10.91 -44.18 -2.27
C PRO A 90 -9.57 -44.94 -2.20
N ALA A 91 -9.36 -45.69 -1.12
CA ALA A 91 -8.13 -46.46 -0.89
C ALA A 91 -7.99 -47.69 -1.81
N THR A 92 -9.08 -48.12 -2.44
CA THR A 92 -9.12 -49.24 -3.39
C THR A 92 -9.58 -48.74 -4.76
N PHE A 93 -9.13 -49.40 -5.83
CA PHE A 93 -9.49 -49.04 -7.20
C PHE A 93 -10.97 -49.33 -7.44
N THR A 94 -11.82 -48.32 -7.26
CA THR A 94 -13.24 -48.37 -7.59
C THR A 94 -13.48 -47.69 -8.93
N ALA A 95 -14.17 -48.36 -9.86
CA ALA A 95 -14.57 -47.76 -11.13
C ALA A 95 -15.43 -46.51 -10.89
N GLN A 96 -15.18 -45.44 -11.65
CA GLN A 96 -15.96 -44.20 -11.61
C GLN A 96 -17.31 -44.36 -12.33
N THR A 97 -18.14 -45.28 -11.84
CA THR A 97 -19.51 -45.48 -12.30
C THR A 97 -20.41 -44.38 -11.70
N PRO A 98 -21.47 -43.90 -12.40
CA PRO A 98 -22.38 -42.87 -11.87
C PRO A 98 -22.96 -43.18 -10.48
N GLU A 99 -23.15 -44.46 -10.15
CA GLU A 99 -23.62 -44.92 -8.84
C GLU A 99 -22.59 -44.76 -7.71
N ASN A 100 -21.30 -44.69 -8.05
CA ASN A 100 -20.18 -44.64 -7.09
C ASN A 100 -19.60 -43.23 -6.95
N LYS A 101 -20.24 -42.22 -7.57
CA LYS A 101 -19.85 -40.82 -7.39
C LYS A 101 -20.40 -40.29 -6.06
N PRO A 102 -19.58 -39.59 -5.25
CA PRO A 102 -20.08 -38.95 -4.05
C PRO A 102 -21.19 -37.96 -4.42
N LYS A 103 -22.33 -38.04 -3.74
CA LYS A 103 -23.41 -37.04 -3.88
C LYS A 103 -22.90 -35.71 -3.34
N VAL A 104 -22.57 -34.79 -4.24
CA VAL A 104 -22.15 -33.44 -3.90
C VAL A 104 -23.28 -32.44 -4.17
N ASN A 105 -23.48 -31.50 -3.25
CA ASN A 105 -24.35 -30.35 -3.46
C ASN A 105 -23.50 -29.19 -3.98
N GLY A 106 -23.47 -29.00 -5.29
CA GLY A 106 -22.59 -28.02 -5.94
C GLY A 106 -22.78 -26.58 -5.45
N GLY A 107 -24.00 -26.19 -5.06
CA GLY A 107 -24.27 -24.85 -4.52
C GLY A 107 -23.65 -24.63 -3.14
N LEU A 108 -23.82 -25.61 -2.24
CA LEU A 108 -23.20 -25.58 -0.92
C LEU A 108 -21.66 -25.66 -1.01
N GLU A 109 -21.17 -26.48 -1.93
CA GLU A 109 -19.74 -26.69 -2.15
C GLU A 109 -19.06 -25.45 -2.73
N ALA A 110 -19.75 -24.72 -3.62
CA ALA A 110 -19.30 -23.45 -4.15
C ALA A 110 -19.29 -22.34 -3.08
N ALA A 111 -20.32 -22.28 -2.23
CA ALA A 111 -20.36 -21.32 -1.13
C ALA A 111 -19.24 -21.55 -0.11
N GLU A 112 -18.93 -22.82 0.22
CA GLU A 112 -17.79 -23.17 1.07
C GLU A 112 -16.46 -22.78 0.39
N ALA A 113 -16.31 -23.05 -0.92
CA ALA A 113 -15.12 -22.68 -1.67
C ALA A 113 -14.91 -21.17 -1.75
N LEU A 114 -15.99 -20.40 -1.95
CA LEU A 114 -15.95 -18.94 -1.93
C LEU A 114 -15.52 -18.42 -0.55
N GLY A 115 -16.08 -18.97 0.53
CA GLY A 115 -15.68 -18.64 1.89
C GLY A 115 -14.19 -18.94 2.15
N LEU A 116 -13.72 -20.12 1.74
CA LEU A 116 -12.31 -20.50 1.86
C LEU A 116 -11.38 -19.60 1.04
N ALA A 117 -11.78 -19.22 -0.17
CA ALA A 117 -10.98 -18.34 -1.03
C ALA A 117 -10.88 -16.92 -0.45
N THR A 118 -12.02 -16.34 -0.04
CA THR A 118 -12.06 -14.99 0.52
C THR A 118 -11.29 -14.89 1.83
N LEU A 119 -11.36 -15.88 2.71
CA LEU A 119 -10.62 -15.90 3.98
C LEU A 119 -9.11 -15.94 3.72
N ASN A 120 -8.65 -16.78 2.79
CA ASN A 120 -7.24 -16.88 2.42
C ASN A 120 -6.72 -15.56 1.81
N VAL A 121 -7.43 -15.00 0.82
CA VAL A 121 -7.03 -13.73 0.16
C VAL A 121 -7.05 -12.57 1.15
N THR A 122 -8.10 -12.45 1.96
CA THR A 122 -8.22 -11.37 2.95
C THR A 122 -7.10 -11.46 3.99
N SER A 123 -6.76 -12.67 4.44
CA SER A 123 -5.66 -12.85 5.39
C SER A 123 -4.31 -12.45 4.79
N LEU A 124 -4.03 -12.82 3.53
CA LEU A 124 -2.80 -12.46 2.84
C LEU A 124 -2.73 -10.96 2.58
N ALA A 125 -3.85 -10.34 2.22
CA ALA A 125 -3.95 -8.89 2.08
C ALA A 125 -3.65 -8.15 3.39
N MET A 126 -4.13 -8.66 4.52
CA MET A 126 -3.88 -8.07 5.84
C MET A 126 -2.40 -8.19 6.24
N VAL A 127 -1.76 -9.34 5.98
CA VAL A 127 -0.31 -9.52 6.17
C VAL A 127 0.49 -8.60 5.26
N ALA A 128 0.13 -8.52 3.97
CA ALA A 128 0.81 -7.66 3.01
C ALA A 128 0.68 -6.17 3.39
N ALA A 129 -0.51 -5.73 3.76
CA ALA A 129 -0.76 -4.36 4.21
C ALA A 129 -0.01 -4.04 5.52
N GLY A 130 -0.04 -4.95 6.50
CA GLY A 130 0.73 -4.81 7.75
C GLY A 130 2.25 -4.82 7.52
N GLY A 131 2.71 -5.66 6.59
CA GLY A 131 4.12 -5.74 6.20
C GLY A 131 4.59 -4.47 5.50
N PHE A 132 3.77 -3.93 4.60
CA PHE A 132 4.02 -2.64 3.95
C PHE A 132 4.08 -1.50 4.98
N ALA A 133 3.11 -1.43 5.90
CA ALA A 133 3.09 -0.42 6.95
C ALA A 133 4.32 -0.47 7.87
N THR A 134 4.81 -1.69 8.15
CA THR A 134 6.00 -1.91 8.97
C THR A 134 7.28 -1.56 8.19
N TYR A 135 7.37 -1.94 6.92
CA TYR A 135 8.55 -1.71 6.08
C TYR A 135 8.77 -0.23 5.75
N PHE A 136 7.69 0.51 5.43
CA PHE A 136 7.76 1.95 5.11
C PHE A 136 7.58 2.86 6.34
N ASP A 137 7.55 2.31 7.54
CA ASP A 137 7.30 3.04 8.80
C ASP A 137 6.01 3.90 8.80
N VAL A 138 4.97 3.49 8.07
CA VAL A 138 3.70 4.22 7.97
C VAL A 138 2.74 3.79 9.09
N ALA A 139 2.51 4.66 10.09
CA ALA A 139 1.55 4.40 11.17
C ALA A 139 0.23 5.17 11.02
N ASP A 140 0.28 6.32 10.35
CA ASP A 140 -0.82 7.24 10.17
C ASP A 140 -0.80 7.86 8.76
N ILE A 141 -1.92 8.49 8.40
CA ILE A 141 -2.08 9.20 7.12
C ILE A 141 -1.00 10.29 6.96
N GLU A 142 -0.59 10.94 8.04
CA GLU A 142 0.44 11.98 7.98
C GLU A 142 1.82 11.41 7.63
N ASP A 143 2.15 10.19 8.08
CA ASP A 143 3.40 9.51 7.68
C ASP A 143 3.38 9.18 6.18
N MET A 144 2.21 8.83 5.66
CA MET A 144 2.03 8.57 4.23
C MET A 144 2.16 9.86 3.40
N ARG A 145 1.59 10.97 3.88
CA ARG A 145 1.73 12.29 3.24
C ARG A 145 3.18 12.76 3.26
N GLU A 146 3.88 12.56 4.37
CA GLU A 146 5.30 12.89 4.50
C GLU A 146 6.18 12.01 3.60
N GLY A 147 5.88 10.71 3.53
CA GLY A 147 6.55 9.79 2.60
C GLY A 147 6.35 10.20 1.14
N VAL A 148 5.15 10.65 0.77
CA VAL A 148 4.86 11.18 -0.58
C VAL A 148 5.59 12.50 -0.82
N ARG A 149 5.64 13.42 0.14
CA ARG A 149 6.41 14.68 0.01
C ARG A 149 7.90 14.39 -0.18
N ARG A 150 8.47 13.46 0.59
CA ARG A 150 9.86 13.03 0.45
C ARG A 150 10.12 12.32 -0.87
N GLY A 151 9.19 11.47 -1.33
CA GLY A 151 9.34 10.70 -2.56
C GLY A 151 9.16 11.52 -3.85
N ILE A 152 8.41 12.63 -3.80
CA ILE A 152 8.20 13.53 -4.94
C ILE A 152 9.32 14.58 -5.04
N GLY A 153 10.27 14.62 -4.10
CA GLY A 153 11.38 15.59 -4.12
C GLY A 153 10.97 17.04 -3.87
N TYR A 154 9.67 17.32 -3.72
CA TYR A 154 9.14 18.65 -3.49
C TYR A 154 9.22 18.99 -1.99
N ASP A 155 10.45 19.10 -1.48
CA ASP A 155 10.68 20.00 -0.36
C ASP A 155 10.56 21.43 -0.90
N VAL A 156 9.35 21.99 -0.79
CA VAL A 156 9.01 23.39 -1.10
C VAL A 156 10.00 24.38 -0.48
N TYR A 157 10.79 23.95 0.52
CA TYR A 157 11.70 24.80 1.27
C TYR A 157 13.17 24.34 1.24
N GLY A 158 13.56 23.30 0.48
CA GLY A 158 14.91 22.73 0.63
C GLY A 158 15.46 21.82 -0.48
N GLY A 159 14.85 21.74 -1.67
CA GLY A 159 15.42 21.02 -2.82
C GLY A 159 16.71 21.66 -3.36
N ASN A 160 17.63 20.85 -3.92
CA ASN A 160 18.84 21.34 -4.58
C ASN A 160 18.43 22.09 -5.86
N PRO A 161 18.67 23.41 -5.96
CA PRO A 161 18.20 24.23 -7.08
C PRO A 161 18.78 23.82 -8.44
N GLU A 162 19.81 22.99 -8.48
CA GLU A 162 20.39 22.46 -9.72
C GLU A 162 19.52 21.34 -10.32
N GLU A 163 19.02 20.42 -9.50
CA GLU A 163 18.19 19.28 -9.97
C GLU A 163 16.81 19.75 -10.46
N ASP A 164 16.25 20.78 -9.81
CA ASP A 164 14.99 21.39 -10.22
C ASP A 164 15.11 22.09 -11.59
N ARG A 165 16.26 22.74 -11.86
CA ARG A 165 16.51 23.39 -13.15
C ARG A 165 16.69 22.38 -14.28
N GLU A 166 17.39 21.28 -14.01
CA GLU A 166 17.57 20.21 -15.00
C GLU A 166 16.23 19.55 -15.36
N MET A 167 15.33 19.34 -14.38
CA MET A 167 13.98 18.86 -14.65
C MET A 167 13.14 19.89 -15.40
N GLU A 168 13.20 21.16 -15.02
CA GLU A 168 12.49 22.23 -15.73
C GLU A 168 12.94 22.33 -17.19
N ASP A 169 14.23 22.27 -17.47
CA ASP A 169 14.76 22.38 -18.82
C ASP A 169 14.46 21.13 -19.65
N TRP A 170 14.45 19.94 -19.04
CA TRP A 170 13.97 18.72 -19.69
C TRP A 170 12.46 18.76 -20.00
N VAL A 171 11.63 19.28 -19.08
CA VAL A 171 10.19 19.45 -19.29
C VAL A 171 9.92 20.51 -20.36
N LYS A 172 10.68 21.61 -20.38
CA LYS A 172 10.60 22.63 -21.43
C LYS A 172 10.97 22.03 -22.78
N ASP A 173 12.07 21.30 -22.88
CA ASP A 173 12.49 20.62 -24.12
C ASP A 173 11.42 19.65 -24.63
N LEU A 174 10.81 18.86 -23.73
CA LEU A 174 9.70 17.97 -24.09
C LEU A 174 8.43 18.71 -24.54
N LEU A 175 8.06 19.81 -23.87
CA LEU A 175 6.87 20.58 -24.21
C LEU A 175 7.06 21.35 -25.52
N THR A 176 8.22 21.95 -25.73
CA THR A 176 8.58 22.63 -26.97
C THR A 176 8.61 21.64 -28.14
N LYS A 177 9.23 20.48 -27.96
CA LYS A 177 9.30 19.43 -29.00
C LYS A 177 7.93 18.83 -29.33
N ARG A 178 7.01 18.79 -28.37
CA ARG A 178 5.62 18.37 -28.59
C ARG A 178 4.77 19.47 -29.27
N ASP A 179 4.97 20.73 -28.89
CA ASP A 179 4.25 21.88 -29.47
C ASP A 179 4.74 22.18 -30.90
N GLU A 180 5.98 21.84 -31.23
CA GLU A 180 6.55 21.88 -32.59
C GLU A 180 6.03 20.75 -33.51
N GLY A 181 5.14 19.89 -33.00
CA GLY A 181 4.47 18.85 -33.79
C GLY A 181 5.35 17.63 -34.10
N GLU A 182 6.53 17.51 -33.48
CA GLU A 182 7.34 16.30 -33.57
C GLU A 182 6.66 15.20 -32.73
N ASN A 183 6.14 14.16 -33.39
CA ASN A 183 5.67 12.97 -32.72
C ASN A 183 6.89 12.28 -32.07
N VAL A 184 7.12 12.55 -30.78
CA VAL A 184 8.24 11.96 -30.05
C VAL A 184 7.99 10.47 -29.92
N ASP A 185 8.55 9.68 -30.84
CA ASP A 185 8.52 8.23 -30.76
C ASP A 185 9.56 7.75 -29.74
N LEU A 186 9.22 7.90 -28.46
CA LEU A 186 10.04 7.44 -27.34
C LEU A 186 10.37 5.95 -27.45
N ARG A 187 9.51 5.15 -28.09
CA ARG A 187 9.75 3.71 -28.28
C ARG A 187 10.89 3.44 -29.26
N GLY A 188 10.99 4.21 -30.35
CA GLY A 188 12.10 4.12 -31.30
C GLY A 188 13.45 4.45 -30.64
N ARG A 189 13.52 5.56 -29.89
CA ARG A 189 14.74 5.98 -29.18
C ARG A 189 15.18 5.00 -28.09
N ILE A 190 14.22 4.39 -27.37
CA ILE A 190 14.52 3.35 -26.37
C ILE A 190 15.04 2.08 -27.06
N GLY A 191 14.46 1.70 -28.20
CA GLY A 191 14.94 0.57 -29.00
C GLY A 191 16.36 0.76 -29.52
N GLU A 192 16.68 1.96 -30.01
CA GLU A 192 18.00 2.32 -30.52
C GLU A 192 19.07 2.31 -29.41
N LYS A 193 18.75 2.87 -28.23
CA LYS A 193 19.65 2.84 -27.06
C LYS A 193 19.93 1.43 -26.54
N LEU A 194 18.93 0.55 -26.57
CA LEU A 194 19.10 -0.87 -26.22
C LEU A 194 20.04 -1.59 -27.18
N GLN A 195 19.95 -1.28 -28.47
CA GLN A 195 20.82 -1.86 -29.49
C GLN A 195 22.27 -1.34 -29.37
N GLU A 196 22.44 -0.04 -29.09
CA GLU A 196 23.75 0.57 -28.82
C GLU A 196 24.46 -0.07 -27.63
N LEU A 197 23.72 -0.36 -26.54
CA LEU A 197 24.24 -1.05 -25.36
C LEU A 197 24.64 -2.50 -25.67
N ALA A 198 23.84 -3.22 -26.45
CA ALA A 198 24.14 -4.59 -26.86
C ALA A 198 25.42 -4.68 -27.73
N ASP A 199 25.64 -3.69 -28.61
CA ASP A 199 26.84 -3.62 -29.44
C ASP A 199 28.08 -3.21 -28.64
N MET A 200 27.92 -2.35 -27.62
CA MET A 200 28.99 -2.04 -26.67
C MET A 200 29.37 -3.27 -25.83
N GLU A 201 28.41 -4.07 -25.38
CA GLU A 201 28.68 -5.31 -24.66
C GLU A 201 29.42 -6.34 -25.53
N LYS A 202 29.03 -6.49 -26.80
CA LYS A 202 29.77 -7.34 -27.75
C LYS A 202 31.20 -6.86 -27.97
N LYS A 203 31.42 -5.56 -28.20
CA LYS A 203 32.77 -4.99 -28.36
C LYS A 203 33.62 -5.19 -27.09
N LYS A 204 33.01 -5.07 -25.91
CA LYS A 204 33.69 -5.31 -24.64
C LYS A 204 34.04 -6.80 -24.45
N ALA A 205 33.14 -7.71 -24.82
CA ALA A 205 33.38 -9.15 -24.79
C ALA A 205 34.46 -9.60 -25.80
N GLU A 206 34.53 -8.98 -26.97
CA GLU A 206 35.58 -9.23 -27.96
C GLU A 206 36.94 -8.65 -27.56
N GLY A 207 36.94 -7.50 -26.87
CA GLY A 207 38.15 -6.92 -26.28
C GLY A 207 38.76 -7.82 -25.21
N ILE A 208 37.92 -8.36 -24.32
CA ILE A 208 38.34 -9.27 -23.24
C ILE A 208 38.94 -10.57 -23.81
N LYS A 209 38.36 -11.13 -24.88
CA LYS A 209 38.91 -12.33 -25.56
C LYS A 209 40.24 -12.11 -26.27
N ARG A 210 40.56 -10.87 -26.70
CA ARG A 210 41.86 -10.55 -27.30
C ARG A 210 42.97 -10.39 -26.26
N ASP A 211 42.63 -9.91 -25.05
CA ASP A 211 43.59 -9.80 -23.95
C ASP A 211 43.90 -11.17 -23.31
N GLU A 212 42.97 -12.13 -23.31
CA GLU A 212 43.23 -13.50 -22.81
C GLU A 212 44.07 -14.37 -23.76
N SER A 213 44.32 -13.93 -25.00
CA SER A 213 45.06 -14.69 -26.02
C SER A 213 46.50 -14.19 -26.26
N LYS A 214 46.98 -13.23 -25.45
CA LYS A 214 48.35 -12.70 -25.50
C LYS A 214 49.13 -13.14 -24.27
#